data_AF-A0A9E2X7H0-F1
#
_entry.id   AF-A0A9E2X7H0-F1
#
_cell.length_a   1.000
_cell.length_b   1.000
_cell.length_c   1.000
_cell.angle_alpha   90.00
_cell.angle_beta   90.00
_cell.angle_gamma   90.00
#
_symmetry.space_group_name_H-M   'P 1'
#
loop_
_entity.id
_entity.type
_entity.pdbx_description
1 polymer ?
#
loop_
_entity_poly.entity_id
_entity_poly.type
_entity_poly.pdbx_seq_one_letter_code
_entity_poly.pdbx_strand_id
1 'polypeptide(L)'
;MLALARTASDCVLPVGKTTRDQRELLQEHVPGMRRFARALLRGDREAADDLVQDSLERALSRWHQRRRDGDLRSWVYTILYHRFVSDRHRLRRRGGH
;
A
#
# COMPACT_ATOMS: atom_id res chain seq x y z
N MET A 1 18.53 0.48 2.49
CA MET A 1 17.75 -0.30 3.47
C MET A 1 16.27 0.03 3.24
N LEU A 2 15.45 -0.77 2.57
CA LEU A 2 15.64 -2.13 2.05
C LEU A 2 16.30 -2.19 0.66
N ALA A 3 17.09 -3.25 0.45
CA ALA A 3 17.26 -3.89 -0.85
C ALA A 3 16.37 -5.15 -0.87
N LEU A 4 16.39 -5.92 -1.98
CA LEU A 4 15.44 -6.98 -2.35
C LEU A 4 14.08 -6.40 -2.84
N ALA A 5 13.59 -6.66 -4.05
CA ALA A 5 14.05 -7.62 -5.07
C ALA A 5 14.42 -6.92 -6.40
N ARG A 6 15.61 -7.23 -6.91
CA ARG A 6 15.92 -7.17 -8.34
C ARG A 6 16.00 -8.62 -8.85
N THR A 7 15.63 -8.82 -10.11
CA THR A 7 15.78 -10.08 -10.87
C THR A 7 14.85 -11.24 -10.47
N ALA A 8 13.73 -11.39 -11.20
CA ALA A 8 13.23 -12.68 -11.69
C ALA A 8 12.10 -12.48 -12.72
N SER A 9 12.10 -13.31 -13.76
CA SER A 9 10.98 -13.61 -14.67
C SER A 9 10.38 -12.48 -15.51
N ASP A 10 11.08 -12.21 -16.61
CA ASP A 10 10.43 -12.13 -17.92
C ASP A 10 9.61 -13.44 -18.16
N CYS A 11 8.29 -13.32 -18.42
CA CYS A 11 7.44 -14.43 -18.88
C CYS A 11 6.11 -13.94 -19.51
N VAL A 12 6.00 -14.13 -20.83
CA VAL A 12 4.86 -14.04 -21.78
C VAL A 12 3.60 -14.83 -21.33
N LEU A 13 2.33 -14.42 -21.54
CA LEU A 13 1.78 -13.12 -21.97
C LEU A 13 0.43 -12.74 -21.27
N PRO A 14 -0.79 -13.25 -21.62
CA PRO A 14 -1.94 -12.34 -21.63
C PRO A 14 -3.13 -12.75 -20.75
N VAL A 15 -3.46 -11.91 -19.76
CA VAL A 15 -4.85 -11.69 -19.33
C VAL A 15 -5.03 -10.20 -19.14
N GLY A 16 -6.00 -9.61 -19.85
CA GLY A 16 -6.42 -8.22 -19.73
C GLY A 16 -7.05 -7.94 -18.37
N LYS A 17 -6.22 -7.88 -17.33
CA LYS A 17 -6.56 -7.37 -16.00
C LYS A 17 -6.59 -5.85 -16.10
N THR A 18 -7.74 -5.31 -16.48
CA THR A 18 -7.96 -3.86 -16.61
C THR A 18 -7.64 -3.20 -15.27
N THR A 19 -7.16 -1.96 -15.28
CA THR A 19 -6.96 -1.17 -14.05
C THR A 19 -8.22 -1.10 -13.17
N ARG A 20 -9.40 -1.31 -13.78
CA ARG A 20 -10.70 -1.45 -13.10
C ARG A 20 -10.75 -2.66 -12.16
N ASP A 21 -10.41 -3.85 -12.63
CA ASP A 21 -10.42 -5.09 -11.82
C ASP A 21 -9.44 -5.01 -10.64
N GLN A 22 -8.29 -4.37 -10.88
CA GLN A 22 -7.26 -4.15 -9.86
C GLN A 22 -7.76 -3.23 -8.74
N ARG A 23 -8.51 -2.17 -9.10
CA ARG A 23 -9.14 -1.25 -8.14
C ARG A 23 -10.24 -1.95 -7.35
N GLU A 24 -11.03 -2.81 -7.98
CA GLU A 24 -12.13 -3.54 -7.33
C GLU A 24 -11.62 -4.52 -6.26
N LEU A 25 -10.58 -5.30 -6.58
CA LEU A 25 -9.86 -6.15 -5.61
C LEU A 25 -9.26 -5.36 -4.44
N LEU A 26 -8.79 -4.13 -4.69
CA LEU A 26 -8.30 -3.25 -3.62
C LEU A 26 -9.45 -2.65 -2.80
N GLN A 27 -10.58 -2.33 -3.43
CA GLN A 27 -11.76 -1.75 -2.79
C GLN A 27 -12.37 -2.69 -1.74
N GLU A 28 -12.37 -4.01 -1.99
CA GLU A 28 -12.78 -5.01 -1.00
C GLU A 28 -11.98 -4.92 0.31
N HIS A 29 -10.70 -4.55 0.23
CA HIS A 29 -9.81 -4.44 1.40
C HIS A 29 -9.87 -3.07 2.11
N VAL A 30 -10.43 -2.02 1.48
CA VAL A 30 -10.55 -0.66 2.04
C VAL A 30 -11.17 -0.61 3.45
N PRO A 31 -12.31 -1.25 3.76
CA PRO A 31 -12.86 -1.19 5.12
C PRO A 31 -11.93 -1.80 6.19
N GLY A 32 -11.20 -2.86 5.85
CA GLY A 32 -10.18 -3.46 6.72
C GLY A 32 -8.98 -2.53 6.92
N MET A 33 -8.47 -1.94 5.84
CA MET A 33 -7.37 -0.97 5.88
C MET A 33 -7.74 0.27 6.70
N ARG A 34 -8.95 0.81 6.56
CA ARG A 34 -9.48 1.93 7.36
C ARG A 34 -9.51 1.63 8.86
N ARG A 35 -9.99 0.43 9.24
CA ARG A 35 -10.01 -0.01 10.64
C ARG A 35 -8.60 -0.12 11.22
N PHE A 36 -7.65 -0.63 10.42
CA PHE A 36 -6.24 -0.76 10.81
C PHE A 36 -5.54 0.61 10.91
N ALA A 37 -5.73 1.50 9.94
CA ALA A 37 -5.17 2.84 9.93
C ALA A 37 -5.63 3.68 11.14
N ARG A 38 -6.93 3.62 11.49
CA ARG A 38 -7.46 4.28 12.69
C ARG A 38 -6.84 3.75 13.99
N ALA A 39 -6.53 2.46 14.07
CA ALA A 39 -5.82 1.90 15.22
C ALA A 39 -4.37 2.43 15.32
N LEU A 40 -3.66 2.57 14.20
CA LEU A 40 -2.30 3.13 14.15
C LEU A 40 -2.24 4.64 14.48
N LEU A 41 -3.31 5.36 14.14
CA LEU A 41 -3.43 6.82 14.29
C LEU A 41 -4.27 7.23 15.51
N ARG A 42 -4.52 6.32 16.45
CA ARG A 42 -5.20 6.57 17.73
C ARG A 42 -6.62 7.18 17.59
N GLY A 43 -7.32 6.82 16.52
CA GLY A 43 -8.70 7.24 16.26
C GLY A 43 -8.86 8.47 15.36
N ASP A 44 -7.77 9.13 14.95
CA ASP A 44 -7.83 10.16 13.91
C ASP A 44 -8.43 9.56 12.63
N ARG A 45 -9.54 10.13 12.17
CA ARG A 45 -10.31 9.62 11.03
C ARG A 45 -9.79 10.19 9.71
N GLU A 46 -9.48 11.48 9.68
CA GLU A 46 -9.03 12.18 8.47
C GLU A 46 -7.65 11.67 8.07
N ALA A 47 -6.69 11.67 9.00
CA ALA A 47 -5.35 11.16 8.73
C ALA A 47 -5.34 9.64 8.39
N ALA A 48 -6.32 8.88 8.89
CA ALA A 48 -6.45 7.46 8.55
C ALA A 48 -7.04 7.25 7.15
N ASP A 49 -7.96 8.11 6.73
CA ASP A 49 -8.53 8.08 5.39
C ASP A 49 -7.50 8.54 4.33
N ASP A 50 -6.71 9.59 4.61
CA ASP A 50 -5.54 9.99 3.79
C ASP A 50 -4.48 8.88 3.69
N LEU A 51 -4.10 8.28 4.83
CA LEU A 51 -3.11 7.19 4.86
C LEU A 51 -3.54 6.00 4.00
N VAL A 52 -4.84 5.67 4.00
CA VAL A 52 -5.39 4.60 3.15
C VAL A 52 -5.36 5.01 1.68
N GLN A 53 -5.75 6.25 1.33
CA GLN A 53 -5.73 6.74 -0.05
C GLN A 53 -4.32 6.69 -0.67
N ASP A 54 -3.33 7.32 -0.02
CA ASP A 54 -1.94 7.32 -0.46
C ASP A 54 -1.35 5.90 -0.61
N SER A 55 -1.83 4.97 0.22
CA SER A 55 -1.42 3.55 0.15
C SER A 55 -2.02 2.82 -1.05
N LEU A 56 -3.27 3.13 -1.41
CA LEU A 56 -3.97 2.55 -2.57
C LEU A 56 -3.40 3.09 -3.88
N GLU A 57 -3.11 4.39 -3.97
CA GLU A 57 -2.45 4.98 -5.13
C GLU A 57 -1.08 4.34 -5.38
N ARG A 58 -0.28 4.19 -4.32
CA ARG A 58 1.01 3.47 -4.37
C ARG A 58 0.86 1.99 -4.72
N ALA A 59 -0.19 1.32 -4.25
CA ALA A 59 -0.48 -0.06 -4.62
C ALA A 59 -0.81 -0.17 -6.11
N LEU A 60 -1.68 0.67 -6.64
CA LEU A 60 -2.00 0.71 -8.08
C LEU A 60 -0.74 1.00 -8.92
N SER A 61 0.05 2.02 -8.56
CA SER A 61 1.30 2.34 -9.27
C SER A 61 2.33 1.20 -9.24
N ARG A 62 2.30 0.33 -8.23
CA ARG A 62 3.22 -0.81 -8.07
C ARG A 62 2.59 -2.16 -8.42
N TRP A 63 1.37 -2.18 -8.94
CA TRP A 63 0.63 -3.42 -9.22
C TRP A 63 1.39 -4.35 -10.18
N HIS A 64 2.08 -3.77 -11.17
CA HIS A 64 2.92 -4.49 -12.12
C HIS A 64 4.19 -5.11 -11.49
N GLN A 65 4.60 -4.66 -10.30
CA GLN A 65 5.74 -5.21 -9.55
C GLN A 65 5.31 -6.28 -8.52
N ARG A 66 4.00 -6.52 -8.35
CA ARG A 66 3.50 -7.54 -7.43
C ARG A 66 3.74 -8.94 -8.02
N ARG A 67 4.49 -9.77 -7.29
CA ARG A 67 4.55 -11.22 -7.54
C ARG A 67 3.16 -11.83 -7.38
N ARG A 68 2.67 -12.53 -8.41
CA ARG A 68 1.29 -13.03 -8.49
C ARG A 68 0.99 -14.12 -7.46
N ASP A 69 2.03 -14.82 -6.99
CA ASP A 69 1.99 -15.92 -6.03
C ASP A 69 1.85 -15.47 -4.55
N GLY A 70 2.05 -14.18 -4.27
CA GLY A 70 1.97 -13.62 -2.92
C GLY A 70 0.57 -13.10 -2.58
N ASP A 71 0.14 -13.27 -1.33
CA ASP A 71 -1.14 -12.74 -0.82
C ASP A 71 -1.26 -11.21 -1.08
N LEU A 72 -2.38 -10.82 -1.72
CA LEU A 72 -2.71 -9.42 -2.01
C LEU A 72 -2.83 -8.62 -0.71
N ARG A 73 -3.50 -9.17 0.30
CA ARG A 73 -3.76 -8.47 1.56
C ARG A 73 -2.45 -8.14 2.27
N SER A 74 -1.59 -9.14 2.46
CA SER A 74 -0.25 -8.97 3.05
C SER A 74 0.59 -7.92 2.33
N TRP A 75 0.55 -7.89 0.99
CA TRP A 75 1.26 -6.89 0.19
C TRP A 75 0.72 -5.47 0.38
N VAL A 76 -0.61 -5.27 0.35
CA VAL A 76 -1.23 -3.95 0.55
C VAL A 76 -1.00 -3.42 1.97
N TYR A 77 -1.12 -4.29 2.99
CA TYR A 77 -0.84 -3.91 4.38
C TYR A 77 0.64 -3.54 4.59
N THR A 78 1.56 -4.19 3.87
CA THR A 78 2.99 -3.81 3.86
C THR A 78 3.20 -2.40 3.29
N ILE A 79 2.50 -2.03 2.21
CA ILE A 79 2.57 -0.67 1.64
C ILE A 79 2.03 0.37 2.64
N LEU A 80 0.89 0.09 3.28
CA LEU A 80 0.29 0.95 4.29
C LEU A 80 1.21 1.16 5.50
N TYR A 81 1.79 0.09 6.02
CA TYR A 81 2.73 0.18 7.15
C TYR A 81 3.99 0.98 6.78
N HIS A 82 4.57 0.75 5.60
CA HIS A 82 5.70 1.56 5.11
C HIS A 82 5.35 3.04 4.96
N ARG A 83 4.11 3.38 4.54
CA ARG A 83 3.66 4.77 4.47
C ARG A 83 3.52 5.39 5.86
N PHE A 84 2.84 4.72 6.80
CA PHE A 84 2.70 5.17 8.18
C PHE A 84 4.06 5.44 8.85
N VAL A 85 5.01 4.50 8.71
CA VAL A 85 6.39 4.65 9.23
C VAL A 85 7.10 5.85 8.57
N SER A 86 6.95 6.03 7.25
CA SER A 86 7.52 7.17 6.52
C SER A 86 7.02 8.52 7.04
N ASP A 87 5.71 8.65 7.30
CA ASP A 87 5.12 9.89 7.79
C ASP A 87 5.48 10.15 9.26
N ARG A 88 5.57 9.11 10.10
CA ARG A 88 6.13 9.21 11.45
C ARG A 88 7.59 9.71 11.44
N HIS A 89 8.44 9.21 10.55
CA HIS A 89 9.81 9.71 10.39
C HIS A 89 9.86 11.14 9.84
N ARG A 90 8.93 11.53 8.96
CA ARG A 90 8.83 12.91 8.45
C ARG A 90 8.43 13.87 9.58
N LEU A 91 7.45 13.52 10.39
CA LEU A 91 6.98 14.33 11.53
C LEU A 91 8.10 14.55 12.56
N ARG A 92 8.84 13.48 12.93
CA ARG A 92 9.98 13.57 13.86
C ARG A 92 11.13 14.46 13.36
N ARG A 93 11.29 14.63 12.04
CA ARG A 93 12.30 15.53 11.45
C ARG A 93 11.85 16.98 11.29
N ARG A 94 10.56 17.29 11.50
CA ARG A 94 10.03 18.66 11.41
C ARG A 94 10.02 19.42 12.74
N GLY A 95 10.17 18.74 13.88
CA GLY A 95 10.30 19.38 15.20
C GLY A 95 11.71 19.90 15.49
N GLY A 96 12.32 20.59 14.52
CA GLY A 96 13.72 20.99 14.53
C GLY A 96 13.98 22.27 13.75
N HIS A 97 13.15 23.28 13.98
CA HIS A 97 13.44 24.69 13.71
C HIS A 97 12.65 25.54 14.71
#